data_AF-A0A957M9C0-F1
#
_entry.id   AF-A0A957M9C0-F1
#
_cell.length_a   1.000
_cell.length_b   1.000
_cell.length_c   1.000
_cell.angle_alpha   90.00
_cell.angle_beta   90.00
_cell.angle_gamma   90.00
#
_symmetry.space_group_name_H-M   'P 1'
#
loop_
_entity.id
_entity.type
_entity.pdbx_description
1 polymer ?
#
loop_
_entity_poly.entity_id
_entity_poly.type
_entity_poly.pdbx_seq_one_letter_code
_entity_poly.pdbx_strand_id
1 'polypeptide(L)'
;ADALGLSGFDSLRFIILPQALTKVIPAIVGQFIGLFKDTSLASLVGLLELVAVGKSVIQQPEWLGVPGGVAKEVYVFIAIVFFIFSYGMSFASRKLESKLGFGKR
;
A
#
# COMPACT_ATOMS: atom_id res chain seq x y z
N ALA A 1 -5.20 20.07 29.23
CA ALA A 1 -3.79 20.53 29.20
C ALA A 1 -3.63 21.77 30.08
N ASP A 2 -4.50 22.78 29.93
CA ASP A 2 -4.43 24.02 30.74
C ASP A 2 -4.55 23.81 32.25
N ALA A 3 -5.37 22.85 32.71
CA ALA A 3 -5.52 22.56 34.14
C ALA A 3 -4.28 21.93 34.81
N LEU A 4 -3.30 21.45 34.02
CA LEU A 4 -2.08 20.78 34.51
C LEU A 4 -0.82 21.65 34.37
N GLY A 5 -0.93 22.89 33.88
CA GLY A 5 0.22 23.79 33.69
C GLY A 5 1.21 23.36 32.60
N LEU A 6 0.81 22.48 31.68
CA LEU A 6 1.65 22.04 30.57
C LEU A 6 1.93 23.19 29.60
N SER A 7 3.20 23.37 29.21
CA SER A 7 3.53 24.31 28.14
C SER A 7 2.92 23.84 26.81
N GLY A 8 2.72 24.76 25.86
CA GLY A 8 2.18 24.42 24.53
C GLY A 8 2.98 23.33 23.82
N PHE A 9 4.30 23.29 24.05
CA PHE A 9 5.18 22.26 23.51
C PHE A 9 4.98 20.89 24.19
N ASP A 10 4.80 20.87 25.51
CA ASP A 10 4.54 19.62 26.23
C ASP A 10 3.18 19.03 25.84
N SER A 11 2.16 19.88 25.70
CA SER A 11 0.85 19.47 25.19
C SER A 11 0.95 18.89 23.77
N LEU A 12 1.72 19.52 22.88
CA LEU A 12 1.93 19.03 21.52
C LEU A 12 2.60 17.65 21.51
N ARG A 13 3.74 17.51 22.21
CA ARG A 13 4.56 16.29 22.16
C ARG A 13 3.91 15.10 22.87
N PHE A 14 3.29 15.31 24.02
CA PHE A 14 2.81 14.22 24.88
C PHE A 14 1.32 13.92 24.71
N ILE A 15 0.52 14.87 24.21
CA ILE A 15 -0.94 14.71 24.10
C ILE A 15 -1.38 14.70 22.65
N ILE A 16 -1.11 15.78 21.90
CA ILE A 16 -1.69 15.98 20.56
C ILE A 16 -1.03 15.04 19.54
N LEU A 17 0.30 14.97 19.51
CA LEU A 17 1.05 14.21 18.52
C LEU A 17 0.75 12.70 18.58
N PRO A 18 0.79 12.02 19.75
CA PRO A 18 0.48 10.59 19.82
C PRO A 18 -0.96 10.27 19.37
N GLN A 19 -1.92 11.13 19.72
CA GLN A 19 -3.32 10.98 19.33
C GLN A 19 -3.54 11.23 17.83
N ALA A 20 -2.90 12.25 17.27
CA ALA A 20 -3.00 12.59 15.85
C ALA A 20 -2.38 11.49 14.97
N LEU A 21 -1.17 11.04 15.30
CA LEU A 21 -0.49 9.98 14.56
C LEU A 21 -1.34 8.70 14.50
N THR A 22 -1.93 8.29 15.61
CA THR A 22 -2.79 7.10 15.67
C THR A 22 -3.99 7.21 14.73
N LYS A 23 -4.63 8.39 14.63
CA LYS A 23 -5.79 8.60 13.76
C LYS A 23 -5.41 8.66 12.27
N VAL A 24 -4.22 9.16 11.96
CA VAL A 24 -3.80 9.44 10.58
C VAL A 24 -3.08 8.23 9.94
N ILE A 25 -2.42 7.37 10.72
CA ILE A 25 -1.72 6.18 10.20
C ILE A 25 -2.60 5.28 9.32
N PRO A 26 -3.83 4.88 9.72
CA PRO A 26 -4.68 4.02 8.89
C PRO A 26 -5.03 4.67 7.54
N ALA A 27 -5.27 5.98 7.54
CA ALA A 27 -5.57 6.74 6.34
C ALA A 27 -4.35 6.83 5.40
N ILE A 28 -3.16 7.10 5.96
CA ILE A 28 -1.91 7.13 5.18
C ILE A 28 -1.63 5.78 4.54
N VAL A 29 -1.77 4.67 5.28
CA VAL A 29 -1.52 3.34 4.72
C VAL A 29 -2.54 3.00 3.63
N GLY A 30 -3.82 3.31 3.84
CA GLY A 30 -4.85 3.15 2.80
C GLY A 30 -4.50 3.93 1.53
N GLN A 31 -4.08 5.18 1.67
CA GLN A 31 -3.65 6.01 0.54
C GLN A 31 -2.40 5.44 -0.14
N PHE A 32 -1.42 4.95 0.63
CA PHE A 32 -0.20 4.37 0.08
C PHE A 32 -0.46 3.07 -0.68
N ILE A 33 -1.37 2.22 -0.20
CA ILE A 33 -1.84 1.03 -0.93
C ILE A 33 -2.52 1.42 -2.25
N GLY A 34 -3.32 2.50 -2.24
CA GLY A 34 -3.93 3.06 -3.44
C GLY A 34 -2.87 3.52 -4.45
N LEU A 35 -1.98 4.42 -4.01
CA LEU A 35 -0.88 4.94 -4.84
C LEU A 35 0.00 3.83 -5.41
N PHE A 36 0.29 2.79 -4.63
CA PHE A 36 1.05 1.62 -5.10
C PHE A 36 0.36 0.94 -6.29
N LYS A 37 -0.97 0.77 -6.26
CA LYS A 37 -1.73 0.21 -7.38
C LYS A 37 -1.84 1.19 -8.55
N ASP A 38 -1.98 2.48 -8.26
CA ASP A 38 -2.06 3.53 -9.28
C ASP A 38 -0.77 3.67 -10.09
N THR A 39 0.38 3.18 -9.57
CA THR A 39 1.62 3.09 -10.38
C THR A 39 1.44 2.28 -11.66
N SER A 40 0.51 1.32 -11.70
CA SER A 40 0.22 0.54 -12.90
C SER A 40 -0.34 1.39 -14.05
N LEU A 41 -0.92 2.56 -13.75
CA LEU A 41 -1.36 3.53 -14.76
C LEU A 41 -0.17 4.07 -15.57
N ALA A 42 1.03 4.10 -15.00
CA ALA A 42 2.25 4.52 -15.68
C ALA A 42 2.56 3.65 -16.92
N SER A 43 2.08 2.40 -16.95
CA SER A 43 2.19 1.54 -18.14
C SER A 43 1.49 2.10 -19.38
N LEU A 44 0.46 2.93 -19.20
CA LEU A 44 -0.27 3.53 -20.32
C LEU A 44 0.53 4.64 -21.01
N VAL A 45 1.44 5.30 -20.28
CA VAL A 45 2.34 6.33 -20.81
C VAL A 45 3.71 5.76 -21.21
N GLY A 46 3.85 4.44 -21.23
CA GLY A 46 5.06 3.75 -21.70
C GLY A 46 6.18 3.60 -20.67
N LEU A 47 5.91 3.86 -19.38
CA LEU A 47 6.87 3.59 -18.31
C LEU A 47 6.92 2.10 -17.99
N LEU A 48 8.13 1.61 -17.66
CA LEU A 48 8.35 0.21 -17.31
C LEU A 48 8.04 0.00 -15.82
N GLU A 49 6.93 -0.67 -15.55
CA GLU A 49 6.54 -1.17 -14.23
C GLU A 49 6.00 -2.62 -14.35
N LEU A 50 5.48 -3.19 -13.26
CA LEU A 50 5.10 -4.60 -13.18
C LEU A 50 4.09 -5.04 -14.26
N VAL A 51 3.06 -4.24 -14.54
CA VAL A 51 2.07 -4.54 -15.58
C VAL A 51 2.67 -4.45 -16.98
N ALA A 52 3.53 -3.47 -17.25
CA ALA A 52 4.25 -3.29 -18.50
C ALA A 52 5.21 -4.46 -18.76
N VAL A 53 5.91 -4.93 -17.74
CA VAL A 53 6.74 -6.14 -17.80
C VAL A 53 5.86 -7.37 -18.08
N GLY A 54 4.69 -7.49 -17.45
CA GLY A 54 3.76 -8.57 -17.78
C GLY A 54 3.30 -8.55 -19.24
N LYS A 55 2.97 -7.37 -19.76
CA LYS A 55 2.59 -7.19 -21.17
C LYS A 55 3.73 -7.56 -22.11
N SER A 56 4.98 -7.23 -21.78
CA SER A 56 6.13 -7.60 -22.62
C SER A 56 6.35 -9.11 -22.63
N VAL A 57 6.16 -9.81 -21.51
CA VAL A 57 6.20 -11.28 -21.42
C VAL A 57 5.13 -11.91 -22.31
N ILE A 58 3.90 -11.40 -22.28
CA ILE A 58 2.79 -11.93 -23.10
C ILE A 58 3.09 -11.83 -24.61
N GLN A 59 3.90 -10.84 -25.02
CA GLN A 59 4.23 -10.59 -26.41
C GLN A 59 5.48 -11.34 -26.90
N GLN A 60 6.17 -12.11 -26.05
CA GLN A 60 7.37 -12.81 -26.51
C GLN A 60 7.02 -13.94 -27.50
N PRO A 61 7.83 -14.15 -28.56
CA PRO A 61 7.57 -15.15 -29.59
C PRO A 61 7.36 -16.57 -29.06
N GLU A 62 8.04 -16.94 -27.96
CA GLU A 62 7.91 -18.27 -27.34
C GLU A 62 6.48 -18.56 -26.86
N TRP A 63 5.75 -17.53 -26.41
CA TRP A 63 4.41 -17.66 -25.84
C TRP A 63 3.29 -17.44 -26.86
N LEU A 64 3.59 -16.81 -28.00
CA LEU A 64 2.61 -16.59 -29.09
C LEU A 64 2.18 -17.89 -29.78
N GLY A 65 3.01 -18.94 -29.73
CA GLY A 65 2.71 -20.26 -30.28
C GLY A 65 1.84 -21.15 -29.39
N VAL A 66 1.58 -20.75 -28.13
CA VAL A 66 0.79 -21.53 -27.18
C VAL A 66 -0.71 -21.34 -27.47
N PRO A 67 -1.49 -22.41 -27.69
CA PRO A 67 -2.93 -22.30 -27.90
C PRO A 67 -3.62 -21.61 -26.70
N GLY A 68 -4.17 -20.42 -26.93
CA GLY A 68 -4.83 -19.61 -25.89
C GLY A 68 -3.93 -18.59 -25.19
N GLY A 69 -2.62 -18.55 -25.49
CA GLY A 69 -1.65 -17.61 -24.92
C GLY A 69 -1.45 -17.75 -23.40
N VAL A 70 -0.67 -16.84 -22.82
CA VAL A 70 -0.31 -16.83 -21.38
C VAL A 70 -0.82 -15.60 -20.62
N ALA A 71 -1.70 -14.82 -21.26
CA ALA A 71 -2.15 -13.52 -20.72
C ALA A 71 -2.87 -13.66 -19.37
N LYS A 72 -3.72 -14.67 -19.23
CA LYS A 72 -4.48 -14.92 -17.99
C LYS A 72 -3.55 -15.29 -16.83
N GLU A 73 -2.55 -16.14 -17.06
CA GLU A 73 -1.57 -16.57 -16.05
C GLU A 73 -0.75 -15.39 -15.57
N VAL A 74 -0.27 -14.56 -16.51
CA VAL A 74 0.53 -13.36 -16.20
C VAL A 74 -0.28 -12.34 -15.40
N TYR A 75 -1.52 -12.03 -15.78
CA TYR A 75 -2.34 -11.08 -15.02
C TYR A 75 -2.76 -11.62 -13.65
N VAL A 76 -3.03 -12.93 -13.52
CA VAL A 76 -3.29 -13.56 -12.21
C VAL A 76 -2.05 -13.49 -11.32
N PHE A 77 -0.87 -13.76 -11.87
CA PHE A 77 0.39 -13.62 -11.14
C PHE A 77 0.59 -12.17 -10.64
N ILE A 78 0.40 -11.19 -11.51
CA ILE A 78 0.47 -9.76 -11.14
C ILE A 78 -0.55 -9.43 -10.04
N ALA A 79 -1.78 -9.91 -10.16
CA ALA A 79 -2.82 -9.70 -9.15
C ALA A 79 -2.42 -10.28 -7.78
N ILE A 80 -1.81 -11.48 -7.75
CA ILE A 80 -1.28 -12.11 -6.53
C ILE A 80 -0.15 -11.26 -5.94
N VAL A 81 0.77 -10.75 -6.77
CA VAL A 81 1.85 -9.87 -6.31
C VAL A 81 1.27 -8.61 -5.66
N PHE A 82 0.39 -7.89 -6.35
CA PHE A 82 -0.29 -6.72 -5.78
C PHE A 82 -1.05 -7.05 -4.49
N PHE A 83 -1.68 -8.22 -4.43
CA PHE A 83 -2.40 -8.68 -3.25
C PHE A 83 -1.45 -8.92 -2.07
N ILE A 84 -0.35 -9.65 -2.26
CA ILE A 84 0.64 -9.93 -1.20
C ILE A 84 1.20 -8.63 -0.62
N PHE A 85 1.59 -7.69 -1.48
CA PHE A 85 2.11 -6.39 -1.03
C PHE A 85 1.03 -5.56 -0.32
N SER A 86 -0.17 -5.45 -0.90
CA SER A 86 -1.29 -4.70 -0.31
C SER A 86 -1.71 -5.28 1.05
N TYR A 87 -1.80 -6.60 1.13
CA TYR A 87 -2.14 -7.31 2.35
C TYR A 87 -1.03 -7.17 3.40
N GLY A 88 0.25 -7.31 3.00
CA GLY A 88 1.40 -7.09 3.87
C GLY A 88 1.43 -5.69 4.49
N MET A 89 1.17 -4.66 3.68
CA MET A 89 1.03 -3.28 4.16
C MET A 89 -0.15 -3.10 5.11
N SER A 90 -1.31 -3.67 4.78
CA SER A 90 -2.50 -3.63 5.65
C SER A 90 -2.23 -4.33 6.98
N PHE A 91 -1.58 -5.49 6.96
CA PHE A 91 -1.21 -6.24 8.16
C PHE A 91 -0.19 -5.47 9.02
N ALA A 92 0.84 -4.90 8.40
CA ALA A 92 1.81 -4.04 9.06
C ALA A 92 1.15 -2.82 9.73
N SER A 93 0.17 -2.18 9.08
CA SER A 93 -0.62 -1.09 9.66
C SER A 93 -1.36 -1.54 10.90
N ARG A 94 -2.12 -2.65 10.82
CA ARG A 94 -2.87 -3.19 11.95
C ARG A 94 -1.97 -3.54 13.14
N LYS A 95 -0.76 -4.05 12.86
CA LYS A 95 0.25 -4.35 13.89
C LYS A 95 0.86 -3.09 14.50
N LEU A 96 1.00 -2.02 13.72
CA LEU A 96 1.46 -0.72 14.23
C LEU A 96 0.37 -0.06 15.08
N GLU A 97 -0.88 -0.11 14.63
CA GLU A 97 -2.06 0.36 15.37
C GLU A 97 -2.18 -0.31 16.74
N SER A 98 -1.99 -1.65 16.80
CA SER A 98 -2.07 -2.39 18.07
C SER A 98 -0.93 -2.05 19.03
N LYS A 99 0.28 -1.79 18.53
CA LYS A 99 1.43 -1.35 19.34
C LYS A 99 1.30 0.09 19.86
N LEU A 100 0.59 0.95 19.14
CA LEU A 100 0.31 2.32 19.55
C LEU A 100 -0.78 2.43 20.63
N GLY A 101 -1.29 1.31 21.14
CA GLY A 101 -2.08 1.25 22.37
C GLY A 101 -3.60 1.29 22.18
N PHE A 102 -4.11 1.04 20.98
CA PHE A 102 -5.55 1.12 20.70
C PHE A 102 -6.11 -0.21 20.19
N GLY A 103 -6.16 -1.18 21.10
CA GLY A 103 -6.73 -2.51 20.87
C GLY A 103 -8.17 -2.72 21.34
N LYS A 104 -8.83 -1.72 21.94
CA LYS A 104 -10.25 -1.82 22.29
C LYS A 104 -10.93 -0.47 22.08
N ARG A 105 -11.72 -0.38 21.01
CA ARG A 105 -12.88 0.51 20.94
C ARG A 105 -13.98 -0.07 21.81
#